data_AF-A0A7C8CTH7-F1
#
_entry.id   AF-A0A7C8CTH7-F1
#
_cell.length_a   1.000
_cell.length_b   1.000
_cell.length_c   1.000
_cell.angle_alpha   90.00
_cell.angle_beta   90.00
_cell.angle_gamma   90.00
#
_symmetry.space_group_name_H-M   'P 1'
#
loop_
_entity.id
_entity.type
_entity.pdbx_description
1 polymer ?
#
loop_
_entity_poly.entity_id
_entity_poly.type
_entity_poly.pdbx_seq_one_letter_code
_entity_poly.pdbx_strand_id
1 'polypeptide(L)'
;MVDWRTVVTDDGSLTLAHPVHGESCHSGAGARLESVQRFVRGCELLAARAGVHVDRPRRVLDIGTGLGWNMAAALEEREQMPAEERPALEFVTLENSRAVLESAFALQRQESQGPALELVHRALAAALAAAPGERQEIAPRAHLVLWLGDARDRVAELSTAEPFEAFFLDPFSPRLEPDLWSLDFFTELARLAAPGARLSTYSAATRVRAGLAAAGWRVGPAPRVGGKAEGTLALMRGGPAGGSPVPFSPKVERRIARRVRELRGPEIYGTSRRRASPGSQGGG
;
A
#
# COMPACT_ATOMS: atom_id res chain seq x y z
N MET A 1 8.18 11.33 -25.12
CA MET A 1 7.71 11.42 -23.72
C MET A 1 6.21 11.26 -23.73
N VAL A 2 5.66 10.48 -22.80
CA VAL A 2 4.21 10.43 -22.56
C VAL A 2 3.81 11.78 -21.97
N ASP A 3 2.82 12.45 -22.56
CA ASP A 3 2.45 13.82 -22.19
C ASP A 3 1.55 13.85 -20.95
N TRP A 4 2.15 13.61 -19.79
CA TRP A 4 1.45 13.72 -18.51
C TRP A 4 1.08 15.19 -18.24
N ARG A 5 -0.20 15.43 -17.97
CA ARG A 5 -0.69 16.80 -17.73
C ARG A 5 -0.60 17.16 -16.26
N THR A 6 0.09 18.24 -15.93
CA THR A 6 0.12 18.82 -14.58
C THR A 6 -1.27 19.29 -14.15
N VAL A 7 -1.63 18.99 -12.90
CA VAL A 7 -2.85 19.44 -12.25
C VAL A 7 -2.48 19.99 -10.87
N VAL A 8 -2.92 21.22 -10.58
CA VAL A 8 -2.84 21.82 -9.24
C VAL A 8 -4.00 21.33 -8.40
N THR A 9 -3.73 20.89 -7.17
CA THR A 9 -4.75 20.42 -6.22
C THR A 9 -5.11 21.50 -5.21
N ASP A 10 -6.20 21.30 -4.46
CA ASP A 10 -6.77 22.29 -3.53
C ASP A 10 -5.80 22.67 -2.38
N ASP A 11 -4.87 21.79 -2.00
CA ASP A 11 -3.85 22.08 -0.98
C ASP A 11 -2.58 22.73 -1.55
N GLY A 12 -2.59 23.08 -2.84
CA GLY A 12 -1.47 23.67 -3.57
C GLY A 12 -0.45 22.66 -4.09
N SER A 13 -0.54 21.38 -3.70
CA SER A 13 0.37 20.35 -4.22
C SER A 13 0.04 19.99 -5.67
N LEU A 14 1.06 19.62 -6.44
CA LEU A 14 0.90 19.21 -7.83
C LEU A 14 0.70 17.69 -7.96
N THR A 15 -0.10 17.31 -8.96
CA THR A 15 -0.27 15.93 -9.41
C THR A 15 -0.21 15.83 -10.94
N LEU A 16 -0.13 14.61 -11.46
CA LEU A 16 -0.13 14.34 -12.90
C LEU A 16 -1.40 13.59 -13.30
N ALA A 17 -2.01 13.98 -14.41
CA ALA A 17 -3.12 13.26 -15.02
C ALA A 17 -2.64 12.38 -16.18
N HIS A 18 -3.08 11.12 -16.18
CA HIS A 18 -2.73 10.16 -17.22
C HIS A 18 -3.28 10.63 -18.58
N PRO A 19 -2.45 10.75 -19.64
CA PRO A 19 -2.84 11.42 -20.88
C PRO A 19 -4.04 10.78 -21.59
N VAL A 20 -4.15 9.46 -21.52
CA VAL A 20 -5.17 8.71 -22.28
C VAL A 20 -6.49 8.62 -21.53
N HIS A 21 -6.46 8.60 -20.19
CA HIS A 21 -7.65 8.28 -19.38
C HIS A 21 -8.11 9.43 -18.51
N GLY A 22 -7.30 10.50 -18.41
CA GLY A 22 -7.59 11.74 -17.70
C GLY A 22 -7.59 11.60 -16.16
N GLU A 23 -7.38 10.40 -15.63
CA GLU A 23 -7.35 10.16 -14.19
C GLU A 23 -6.02 10.66 -13.60
N SER A 24 -6.12 11.45 -12.53
CA SER A 24 -4.96 11.98 -11.81
C SER A 24 -4.37 10.95 -10.85
N CYS A 25 -3.04 10.95 -10.69
CA CYS A 25 -2.34 10.10 -9.74
C CYS A 25 -2.79 10.36 -8.29
N HIS A 26 -3.26 11.57 -7.98
CA HIS A 26 -3.78 11.91 -6.65
C HIS A 26 -5.12 12.65 -6.75
N SER A 27 -5.83 12.68 -5.63
CA SER A 27 -7.04 13.47 -5.46
C SER A 27 -6.81 14.96 -5.73
N GLY A 28 -7.77 15.59 -6.42
CA GLY A 28 -7.85 17.06 -6.52
C GLY A 28 -7.96 17.80 -5.17
N ALA A 29 -8.34 17.12 -4.08
CA ALA A 29 -8.39 17.72 -2.75
C ALA A 29 -6.99 18.02 -2.14
N GLY A 30 -5.93 17.46 -2.71
CA GLY A 30 -4.57 17.63 -2.18
C GLY A 30 -3.75 16.35 -2.27
N ALA A 31 -2.71 16.32 -3.09
CA ALA A 31 -1.81 15.18 -3.19
C ALA A 31 -1.03 14.98 -1.88
N ARG A 32 -0.50 16.07 -1.31
CA ARG A 32 0.21 16.06 -0.03
C ARG A 32 -0.73 15.73 1.13
N LEU A 33 -1.89 16.37 1.20
CA LEU A 33 -2.89 16.14 2.25
C LEU A 33 -3.40 14.70 2.24
N GLU A 34 -3.70 14.15 1.06
CA GLU A 34 -4.09 12.75 0.91
C GLU A 34 -2.99 11.80 1.41
N SER A 35 -1.76 12.03 0.99
CA SER A 35 -0.59 11.24 1.41
C SER A 35 -0.45 11.19 2.93
N VAL A 36 -0.49 12.35 3.59
CA VAL A 36 -0.38 12.44 5.07
C VAL A 36 -1.55 11.73 5.76
N GLN A 37 -2.78 12.10 5.42
CA GLN A 37 -3.96 11.65 6.17
C GLN A 37 -4.28 10.19 5.93
N ARG A 38 -4.22 9.76 4.66
CA ARG A 38 -4.69 8.44 4.25
C ARG A 38 -3.63 7.38 4.45
N PHE A 39 -2.40 7.67 4.09
CA PHE A 39 -1.33 6.67 4.08
C PHE A 39 -0.49 6.75 5.35
N VAL A 40 0.17 7.87 5.63
CA VAL A 40 1.07 7.98 6.79
C VAL A 40 0.32 7.81 8.11
N ARG A 41 -0.71 8.63 8.32
CA ARG A 41 -1.52 8.59 9.55
C ARG A 41 -2.50 7.43 9.57
N GLY A 42 -3.13 7.12 8.43
CA GLY A 42 -4.05 5.99 8.32
C GLY A 42 -3.38 4.64 8.61
N CYS A 43 -2.15 4.43 8.14
CA CYS A 43 -1.38 3.25 8.50
C CYS A 43 -0.69 3.38 9.86
N GLU A 44 -0.87 4.47 10.60
CA GLU A 44 -0.17 4.78 11.85
C GLU A 44 1.35 4.51 11.73
N LEU A 45 1.95 4.92 10.60
CA LEU A 45 3.32 4.54 10.25
C LEU A 45 4.33 4.99 11.29
N LEU A 46 4.13 6.18 11.86
CA LEU A 46 5.04 6.81 12.80
C LEU A 46 4.66 6.62 14.27
N ALA A 47 3.46 6.11 14.56
CA ALA A 47 3.01 5.86 15.93
C ALA A 47 3.94 4.89 16.68
N ALA A 48 4.17 5.15 17.97
CA ALA A 48 4.84 4.19 18.84
C ALA A 48 3.96 2.92 18.94
N ARG A 49 4.55 1.75 18.72
CA ARG A 49 3.86 0.46 18.82
C ARG A 49 4.64 -0.45 19.76
N ALA A 50 3.95 -0.99 20.76
CA ALA A 50 4.52 -2.03 21.61
C ALA A 50 5.00 -3.20 20.74
N GLY A 51 6.21 -3.71 21.00
CA GLY A 51 6.78 -4.85 20.27
C GLY A 51 7.35 -4.54 18.88
N VAL A 52 7.36 -3.28 18.42
CA VAL A 52 8.14 -2.90 17.24
C VAL A 52 9.58 -2.62 17.68
N HIS A 53 10.51 -3.45 17.20
CA HIS A 53 11.93 -3.34 17.54
C HIS A 53 12.48 -2.01 17.04
N VAL A 54 13.10 -1.25 17.94
CA VAL A 54 13.68 0.07 17.64
C VAL A 54 14.88 -0.03 16.68
N ASP A 55 15.47 -1.22 16.59
CA ASP A 55 16.69 -1.50 15.83
C ASP A 55 16.45 -1.88 14.37
N ARG A 56 15.20 -2.13 13.96
CA ARG A 56 14.86 -2.48 12.58
C ARG A 56 14.05 -1.36 11.90
N PRO A 57 14.25 -1.10 10.59
CA PRO A 57 13.44 -0.12 9.90
C PRO A 57 11.98 -0.58 9.83
N ARG A 58 11.06 0.39 9.91
CA ARG A 58 9.66 0.16 9.58
C ARG A 58 9.55 0.02 8.07
N ARG A 59 9.17 -1.16 7.61
CA ARG A 59 9.13 -1.50 6.19
C ARG A 59 7.74 -1.17 5.62
N VAL A 60 7.73 -0.42 4.53
CA VAL A 60 6.53 0.04 3.83
C VAL A 60 6.54 -0.49 2.40
N LEU A 61 5.47 -1.17 1.99
CA LEU A 61 5.25 -1.51 0.58
C LEU A 61 4.35 -0.44 -0.05
N ASP A 62 4.90 0.33 -0.99
CA ASP A 62 4.23 1.42 -1.70
C ASP A 62 3.91 0.98 -3.12
N ILE A 63 2.62 0.89 -3.46
CA ILE A 63 2.13 0.34 -4.73
C ILE A 63 1.52 1.48 -5.54
N GLY A 64 2.19 1.84 -6.63
CA GLY A 64 1.88 3.03 -7.41
C GLY A 64 2.71 4.22 -6.92
N THR A 65 4.03 4.17 -7.15
CA THR A 65 4.95 5.26 -6.75
C THR A 65 4.46 6.62 -7.25
N GLY A 66 4.03 6.70 -8.51
CA GLY A 66 3.52 7.92 -9.13
C GLY A 66 4.48 9.09 -8.99
N LEU A 67 4.11 10.09 -8.20
CA LEU A 67 4.95 11.27 -7.94
C LEU A 67 5.86 11.12 -6.71
N GLY A 68 5.72 10.07 -5.91
CA GLY A 68 6.49 9.87 -4.67
C GLY A 68 5.96 10.61 -3.44
N TRP A 69 4.74 11.15 -3.51
CA TRP A 69 4.13 11.92 -2.43
C TRP A 69 3.90 11.11 -1.15
N ASN A 70 3.53 9.84 -1.24
CA ASN A 70 3.35 8.98 -0.06
C ASN A 70 4.65 8.85 0.77
N MET A 71 5.80 8.69 0.10
CA MET A 71 7.12 8.67 0.75
C MET A 71 7.50 10.05 1.28
N ALA A 72 7.28 11.11 0.50
CA ALA A 72 7.59 12.47 0.92
C ALA A 72 6.80 12.87 2.17
N ALA A 73 5.50 12.59 2.22
CA ALA A 73 4.64 12.83 3.37
C ALA A 73 5.12 12.06 4.62
N ALA A 74 5.58 10.82 4.45
CA ALA A 74 6.12 10.04 5.55
C ALA A 74 7.42 10.65 6.10
N LEU A 75 8.28 11.18 5.23
CA LEU A 75 9.48 11.90 5.65
C LEU A 75 9.14 13.21 6.35
N GLU A 76 8.20 14.01 5.83
CA GLU A 76 7.79 15.27 6.47
C GLU A 76 7.23 15.07 7.87
N GLU A 77 6.35 14.09 8.07
CA GLU A 77 5.81 13.79 9.41
C GLU A 77 6.90 13.22 10.33
N ARG A 78 7.85 12.46 9.78
CA ARG A 78 9.00 11.94 10.55
C ARG A 78 9.94 13.05 10.99
N GLU A 79 10.22 14.03 10.13
CA GLU A 79 11.12 15.14 10.44
C GLU A 79 10.53 16.10 11.49
N GLN A 80 9.20 16.10 11.69
CA GLN A 80 8.54 16.80 12.80
C GLN A 80 8.77 16.15 14.17
N MET A 81 9.25 14.90 14.22
CA MET A 81 9.58 14.22 15.47
C MET A 81 10.99 14.59 15.97
N PRO A 82 11.26 14.55 17.29
CA PRO A 82 12.62 14.65 17.84
C PRO A 82 13.57 13.63 17.19
N ALA A 83 14.81 14.03 16.89
CA ALA A 83 15.74 13.22 16.10
C ALA A 83 15.98 11.82 16.68
N GLU A 84 16.02 11.73 18.01
CA GLU A 84 16.17 10.54 18.82
C GLU A 84 14.94 9.61 18.78
N GLU A 85 13.75 10.14 18.49
CA GLU A 85 12.49 9.38 18.41
C GLU A 85 12.15 8.96 16.97
N ARG A 86 12.85 9.50 15.96
CA ARG A 86 12.58 9.20 14.56
C ARG A 86 12.80 7.71 14.28
N PRO A 87 11.78 6.96 13.81
CA PRO A 87 11.98 5.59 13.40
C PRO A 87 12.84 5.55 12.13
N ALA A 88 13.59 4.45 11.94
CA ALA A 88 14.15 4.14 10.64
C ALA A 88 13.02 3.71 9.69
N LEU A 89 13.09 4.11 8.42
CA LEU A 89 12.11 3.78 7.38
C LEU A 89 12.79 3.07 6.21
N GLU A 90 12.10 2.07 5.66
CA GLU A 90 12.48 1.43 4.41
C GLU A 90 11.24 1.32 3.52
N PHE A 91 11.29 1.94 2.35
CA PHE A 91 10.24 1.86 1.35
C PHE A 91 10.65 0.86 0.28
N VAL A 92 9.79 -0.11 0.00
CA VAL A 92 9.85 -0.88 -1.25
C VAL A 92 8.71 -0.34 -2.10
N THR A 93 9.04 0.33 -3.20
CA THR A 93 8.04 1.01 -4.04
C THR A 93 7.97 0.36 -5.42
N LEU A 94 6.75 0.13 -5.91
CA LEU A 94 6.44 -0.57 -7.15
C LEU A 94 5.81 0.41 -8.14
N GLU A 95 6.39 0.53 -9.33
CA GLU A 95 5.87 1.40 -10.38
C GLU A 95 5.95 0.72 -11.74
N ASN A 96 4.86 0.76 -12.50
CA ASN A 96 4.82 0.17 -13.83
C ASN A 96 5.37 1.14 -14.89
N SER A 97 5.21 2.44 -14.69
CA SER A 97 5.51 3.47 -15.68
C SER A 97 6.77 4.25 -15.33
N ARG A 98 7.88 3.96 -16.02
CA ARG A 98 9.07 4.83 -15.94
C ARG A 98 8.75 6.28 -16.34
N ALA A 99 7.83 6.46 -17.28
CA ALA A 99 7.46 7.77 -17.79
C ALA A 99 6.77 8.65 -16.72
N VAL A 100 6.00 8.09 -15.77
CA VAL A 100 5.40 8.90 -14.71
C VAL A 100 6.46 9.44 -13.74
N LEU A 101 7.46 8.61 -13.40
CA LEU A 101 8.57 9.02 -12.55
C LEU A 101 9.39 10.14 -13.20
N GLU A 102 9.76 9.96 -14.47
CA GLU A 102 10.52 10.97 -15.22
C GLU A 102 9.74 12.30 -15.35
N SER A 103 8.43 12.21 -15.53
CA SER A 103 7.54 13.38 -15.57
C SER A 103 7.43 14.06 -14.21
N ALA A 104 7.36 13.29 -13.11
CA ALA A 104 7.37 13.84 -11.76
C ALA A 104 8.68 14.59 -11.46
N PHE A 105 9.83 14.06 -11.87
CA PHE A 105 11.12 14.75 -11.70
C PHE A 105 11.20 16.02 -12.53
N ALA A 106 10.68 15.99 -13.76
CA ALA A 106 10.63 17.17 -14.62
C ALA A 106 9.76 18.27 -14.01
N LEU A 107 8.60 17.90 -13.47
CA LEU A 107 7.71 18.80 -12.77
C LEU A 107 8.38 19.44 -11.55
N GLN A 108 9.05 18.64 -10.72
CA GLN A 108 9.76 19.14 -9.54
C GLN A 108 10.90 20.12 -9.90
N ARG A 109 11.58 19.93 -11.04
CA ARG A 109 12.60 20.87 -11.53
C ARG A 109 12.01 22.20 -12.00
N GLN A 110 10.77 22.18 -12.50
CA GLN A 110 10.06 23.37 -12.94
C GLN A 110 9.46 24.13 -11.75
N GLU A 111 8.85 23.40 -10.82
CA GLU A 111 8.18 23.95 -9.66
C GLU A 111 8.43 23.07 -8.44
N SER A 112 9.31 23.52 -7.54
CA SER A 112 9.63 22.76 -6.33
C SER A 112 8.42 22.66 -5.41
N GLN A 113 8.07 21.43 -5.04
CA GLN A 113 6.98 21.10 -4.12
C GLN A 113 7.45 20.79 -2.68
N GLY A 114 8.71 21.14 -2.35
CA GLY A 114 9.27 21.02 -1.01
C GLY A 114 10.41 19.99 -0.86
N PRO A 115 11.22 20.12 0.21
CA PRO A 115 12.50 19.42 0.34
C PRO A 115 12.37 17.90 0.48
N ALA A 116 11.29 17.40 1.09
CA ALA A 116 11.06 15.97 1.23
C ALA A 116 10.83 15.30 -0.13
N LEU A 117 10.04 15.94 -1.00
CA LEU A 117 9.80 15.41 -2.34
C LEU A 117 11.06 15.47 -3.22
N GLU A 118 11.88 16.52 -3.08
CA GLU A 118 13.19 16.59 -3.74
C GLU A 118 14.11 15.44 -3.35
N LEU A 119 14.19 15.12 -2.06
CA LEU A 119 14.99 13.99 -1.56
C LEU A 119 14.50 12.66 -2.15
N VAL A 120 13.19 12.43 -2.15
CA VAL A 120 12.57 11.23 -2.74
C VAL A 120 12.87 11.14 -4.24
N HIS A 121 12.73 12.24 -4.98
CA HIS A 121 13.01 12.27 -6.42
C HIS A 121 14.48 12.00 -6.73
N ARG A 122 15.41 12.55 -5.93
CA ARG A 122 16.85 12.21 -6.08
C ARG A 122 17.10 10.73 -5.87
N ALA A 123 16.53 10.13 -4.82
CA ALA A 123 16.69 8.70 -4.53
C ALA A 123 16.04 7.82 -5.60
N LEU A 124 14.86 8.17 -6.12
CA LEU A 124 14.20 7.46 -7.22
C LEU A 124 14.99 7.57 -8.53
N ALA A 125 15.55 8.75 -8.84
CA ALA A 125 16.40 8.94 -10.01
C ALA A 125 17.68 8.10 -9.92
N ALA A 126 18.30 8.04 -8.73
CA ALA A 126 19.43 7.16 -8.48
C ALA A 126 19.05 5.68 -8.65
N ALA A 127 17.89 5.26 -8.11
CA ALA A 127 17.40 3.88 -8.24
C ALA A 127 17.14 3.48 -9.71
N LEU A 128 16.63 4.39 -10.54
CA LEU A 128 16.44 4.15 -11.98
C LEU A 128 17.74 4.01 -12.78
N ALA A 129 18.84 4.55 -12.26
CA ALA A 129 20.17 4.43 -12.85
C ALA A 129 20.96 3.23 -12.29
N ALA A 130 20.50 2.65 -11.20
CA ALA A 130 21.11 1.55 -10.47
C ALA A 130 20.60 0.17 -10.96
N ALA A 131 21.14 -0.91 -10.38
CA ALA A 131 20.59 -2.24 -10.62
C ALA A 131 19.19 -2.36 -9.98
N PRO A 132 18.25 -3.13 -10.57
CA PRO A 132 16.94 -3.37 -9.97
C PRO A 132 17.07 -3.92 -8.54
N GLY A 133 16.27 -3.39 -7.62
CA GLY A 133 16.30 -3.81 -6.22
C GLY A 133 17.40 -3.18 -5.37
N GLU A 134 18.24 -2.30 -5.94
CA GLU A 134 19.29 -1.63 -5.18
C GLU A 134 18.73 -0.56 -4.24
N ARG A 135 19.25 -0.55 -3.00
CA ARG A 135 18.82 0.35 -1.94
C ARG A 135 19.44 1.74 -2.12
N GLN A 136 18.60 2.76 -2.11
CA GLN A 136 18.99 4.16 -2.18
C GLN A 136 18.65 4.88 -0.87
N GLU A 137 19.58 5.67 -0.35
CA GLU A 137 19.29 6.55 0.80
C GLU A 137 18.46 7.75 0.34
N ILE A 138 17.39 8.05 1.08
CA ILE A 138 16.59 9.25 0.89
C ILE A 138 17.02 10.33 1.88
N ALA A 139 17.21 9.93 3.14
CA ALA A 139 17.63 10.76 4.26
C ALA A 139 18.25 9.86 5.35
N PRO A 140 18.92 10.40 6.39
CA PRO A 140 19.49 9.58 7.45
C PRO A 140 18.46 8.62 8.05
N ARG A 141 18.75 7.32 8.05
CA ARG A 141 17.87 6.23 8.50
C ARG A 141 16.56 6.08 7.69
N ALA A 142 16.48 6.60 6.46
CA ALA A 142 15.34 6.43 5.56
C ALA A 142 15.81 6.08 4.14
N HIS A 143 15.33 4.95 3.61
CA HIS A 143 15.80 4.40 2.34
C HIS A 143 14.64 3.95 1.46
N LEU A 144 14.85 3.89 0.15
CA LEU A 144 13.94 3.23 -0.78
C LEU A 144 14.64 2.15 -1.62
N VAL A 145 13.85 1.21 -2.10
CA VAL A 145 14.15 0.25 -3.15
C VAL A 145 13.05 0.38 -4.20
N LEU A 146 13.42 0.65 -5.44
CA LEU A 146 12.47 0.75 -6.56
C LEU A 146 12.45 -0.56 -7.35
N TRP A 147 11.23 -1.09 -7.57
CA TRP A 147 10.97 -2.14 -8.53
C TRP A 147 10.11 -1.61 -9.66
N LEU A 148 10.71 -1.49 -10.84
CA LEU A 148 10.00 -1.09 -12.05
C LEU A 148 9.36 -2.31 -12.72
N GLY A 149 8.10 -2.19 -13.13
CA GLY A 149 7.34 -3.23 -13.83
C GLY A 149 5.98 -3.49 -13.19
N ASP A 150 5.28 -4.50 -13.69
CA ASP A 150 3.95 -4.87 -13.17
C ASP A 150 4.04 -5.29 -11.70
N ALA A 151 3.29 -4.59 -10.84
CA ALA A 151 3.31 -4.84 -9.41
C ALA A 151 2.92 -6.28 -9.05
N ARG A 152 2.11 -6.98 -9.87
CA ARG A 152 1.74 -8.39 -9.66
C ARG A 152 2.94 -9.31 -9.73
N ASP A 153 3.81 -9.07 -10.70
CA ASP A 153 5.04 -9.85 -10.85
C ASP A 153 6.02 -9.48 -9.73
N ARG A 154 6.17 -8.18 -9.45
CA ARG A 154 7.13 -7.70 -8.45
C ARG A 154 6.79 -8.21 -7.05
N VAL A 155 5.52 -8.22 -6.62
CA VAL A 155 5.15 -8.73 -5.28
C VAL A 155 5.43 -10.22 -5.12
N ALA A 156 5.31 -11.01 -6.19
CA ALA A 156 5.60 -12.44 -6.15
C ALA A 156 7.09 -12.73 -5.91
N GLU A 157 7.98 -11.82 -6.34
CA GLU A 157 9.43 -11.92 -6.14
C GLU A 157 9.88 -11.50 -4.72
N LEU A 158 9.02 -10.81 -3.96
CA LEU A 158 9.37 -10.33 -2.61
C LEU A 158 9.34 -11.46 -1.56
N SER A 159 10.38 -11.48 -0.73
CA SER A 159 10.57 -12.46 0.35
C SER A 159 9.61 -12.22 1.52
N THR A 160 9.07 -13.31 2.09
CA THR A 160 8.30 -13.27 3.35
C THR A 160 9.19 -13.21 4.59
N ALA A 161 10.51 -13.39 4.45
CA ALA A 161 11.44 -13.32 5.58
C ALA A 161 11.53 -11.89 6.15
N GLU A 162 11.23 -10.89 5.33
CA GLU A 162 11.21 -9.48 5.69
C GLU A 162 9.79 -8.93 5.45
N PRO A 163 8.85 -9.16 6.37
CA PRO A 163 7.47 -8.73 6.16
C PRO A 163 7.32 -7.20 6.31
N PHE A 164 6.28 -6.65 5.69
CA PHE A 164 5.98 -5.21 5.72
C PHE A 164 5.02 -4.86 6.86
N GLU A 165 5.25 -3.71 7.50
CA GLU A 165 4.43 -3.20 8.59
C GLU A 165 3.36 -2.22 8.10
N ALA A 166 3.57 -1.60 6.94
CA ALA A 166 2.60 -0.74 6.28
C ALA A 166 2.52 -1.01 4.77
N PHE A 167 1.33 -0.82 4.21
CA PHE A 167 1.06 -0.93 2.79
C PHE A 167 0.32 0.32 2.32
N PHE A 168 0.90 1.03 1.36
CA PHE A 168 0.27 2.13 0.67
C PHE A 168 -0.25 1.59 -0.66
N LEU A 169 -1.54 1.25 -0.71
CA LEU A 169 -2.17 0.72 -1.91
C LEU A 169 -2.81 1.88 -2.69
N ASP A 170 -2.04 2.42 -3.62
CA ASP A 170 -2.36 3.64 -4.37
C ASP A 170 -2.22 3.53 -5.92
N PRO A 171 -2.62 2.42 -6.55
CA PRO A 171 -2.67 2.38 -8.02
C PRO A 171 -3.84 3.21 -8.55
N PHE A 172 -3.93 3.38 -9.87
CA PHE A 172 -5.11 3.97 -10.49
C PHE A 172 -6.39 3.16 -10.17
N SER A 173 -7.54 3.79 -10.39
CA SER A 173 -8.82 3.25 -9.92
C SER A 173 -9.07 1.82 -10.41
N PRO A 174 -9.91 1.05 -9.70
CA PRO A 174 -10.20 -0.33 -10.12
C PRO A 174 -10.96 -0.47 -11.44
N ARG A 175 -11.19 0.63 -12.15
CA ARG A 175 -11.63 0.65 -13.54
C ARG A 175 -10.44 0.62 -14.50
N LEU A 176 -9.34 1.30 -14.16
CA LEU A 176 -8.14 1.41 -14.98
C LEU A 176 -7.18 0.24 -14.73
N GLU A 177 -6.96 -0.12 -13.47
CA GLU A 177 -5.99 -1.18 -13.11
C GLU A 177 -6.66 -2.32 -12.33
N PRO A 178 -7.73 -2.96 -12.86
CA PRO A 178 -8.58 -3.89 -12.11
C PRO A 178 -7.81 -5.04 -11.44
N ASP A 179 -6.70 -5.47 -12.03
CA ASP A 179 -5.90 -6.59 -11.53
C ASP A 179 -5.20 -6.28 -10.20
N LEU A 180 -4.81 -5.02 -9.97
CA LEU A 180 -4.26 -4.54 -8.69
C LEU A 180 -5.32 -4.38 -7.59
N TRP A 181 -6.59 -4.68 -7.91
CA TRP A 181 -7.71 -4.68 -6.97
C TRP A 181 -8.40 -6.05 -6.89
N SER A 182 -7.73 -7.09 -7.35
CA SER A 182 -8.21 -8.47 -7.34
C SER A 182 -7.98 -9.15 -5.98
N LEU A 183 -8.74 -10.22 -5.74
CA LEU A 183 -8.52 -11.07 -4.56
C LEU A 183 -7.11 -11.67 -4.55
N ASP A 184 -6.61 -12.08 -5.71
CA ASP A 184 -5.29 -12.70 -5.87
C ASP A 184 -4.19 -11.71 -5.46
N PHE A 185 -4.27 -10.47 -5.96
CA PHE A 185 -3.32 -9.44 -5.56
C PHE A 185 -3.39 -9.12 -4.06
N PHE A 186 -4.59 -8.99 -3.49
CA PHE A 186 -4.73 -8.76 -2.04
C PHE A 186 -4.21 -9.93 -1.19
N THR A 187 -4.21 -11.15 -1.74
CA THR A 187 -3.68 -12.35 -1.10
C THR A 187 -2.15 -12.34 -1.12
N GLU A 188 -1.53 -11.89 -2.20
CA GLU A 188 -0.07 -11.64 -2.23
C GLU A 188 0.33 -10.54 -1.23
N LEU A 189 -0.45 -9.47 -1.11
CA LEU A 189 -0.19 -8.45 -0.08
C LEU A 189 -0.32 -9.04 1.33
N ALA A 190 -1.31 -9.91 1.57
CA ALA A 190 -1.48 -10.59 2.85
C ALA A 190 -0.29 -11.51 3.19
N ARG A 191 0.26 -12.22 2.20
CA ARG A 191 1.45 -13.07 2.34
C ARG A 191 2.68 -12.29 2.83
N LEU A 192 2.82 -11.05 2.38
CA LEU A 192 3.94 -10.17 2.69
C LEU A 192 3.75 -9.36 3.99
N ALA A 193 2.58 -9.46 4.63
CA ALA A 193 2.22 -8.63 5.76
C ALA A 193 2.76 -9.16 7.08
N ALA A 194 3.38 -8.28 7.87
CA ALA A 194 3.72 -8.58 9.25
C ALA A 194 2.42 -8.74 10.07
N PRO A 195 2.45 -9.51 11.18
CA PRO A 195 1.34 -9.50 12.13
C PRO A 195 1.04 -8.08 12.61
N GLY A 196 -0.21 -7.63 12.45
CA GLY A 196 -0.60 -6.25 12.78
C GLY A 196 -0.24 -5.19 11.73
N ALA A 197 0.24 -5.59 10.56
CA ALA A 197 0.49 -4.66 9.46
C ALA A 197 -0.78 -3.92 9.05
N ARG A 198 -0.62 -2.68 8.61
CA ARG A 198 -1.73 -1.81 8.19
C ARG A 198 -1.63 -1.51 6.71
N LEU A 199 -2.74 -1.67 6.01
CA LEU A 199 -2.92 -1.26 4.62
C LEU A 199 -3.91 -0.12 4.57
N SER A 200 -3.61 0.91 3.78
CA SER A 200 -4.55 1.99 3.49
C SER A 200 -4.68 2.19 1.99
N THR A 201 -5.87 2.56 1.56
CA THR A 201 -6.17 2.90 0.16
C THR A 201 -7.27 3.93 0.06
N TYR A 202 -7.27 4.70 -1.04
CA TYR A 202 -8.33 5.65 -1.31
C TYR A 202 -9.67 5.03 -1.69
N SER A 203 -9.66 3.78 -2.15
CA SER A 203 -10.85 3.15 -2.65
C SER A 203 -11.87 2.88 -1.53
N ALA A 204 -13.06 3.46 -1.66
CA ALA A 204 -14.23 3.18 -0.84
C ALA A 204 -15.09 2.02 -1.39
N ALA A 205 -14.66 1.41 -2.50
CA ALA A 205 -15.49 0.47 -3.25
C ALA A 205 -15.76 -0.80 -2.44
N THR A 206 -17.03 -1.23 -2.38
CA THR A 206 -17.40 -2.46 -1.66
C THR A 206 -16.65 -3.68 -2.16
N ARG A 207 -16.36 -3.77 -3.47
CA ARG A 207 -15.56 -4.87 -4.05
C ARG A 207 -14.14 -4.93 -3.48
N VAL A 208 -13.49 -3.77 -3.26
CA VAL A 208 -12.14 -3.69 -2.69
C VAL A 208 -12.18 -4.09 -1.22
N ARG A 209 -13.10 -3.52 -0.45
CA ARG A 209 -13.31 -3.89 0.96
C ARG A 209 -13.57 -5.40 1.13
N ALA A 210 -14.38 -5.99 0.25
CA ALA A 210 -14.65 -7.43 0.27
C ALA A 210 -13.46 -8.27 -0.18
N GLY A 211 -12.70 -7.83 -1.19
CA GLY A 211 -11.47 -8.51 -1.63
C GLY A 211 -10.43 -8.57 -0.51
N LEU A 212 -10.14 -7.42 0.12
CA LEU A 212 -9.23 -7.35 1.27
C LEU A 212 -9.73 -8.25 2.42
N ALA A 213 -11.02 -8.20 2.75
CA ALA A 213 -11.59 -9.06 3.79
C ALA A 213 -11.49 -10.56 3.44
N ALA A 214 -11.72 -10.92 2.18
CA ALA A 214 -11.59 -12.29 1.70
C ALA A 214 -10.15 -12.80 1.78
N ALA A 215 -9.16 -11.95 1.49
CA ALA A 215 -7.72 -12.20 1.62
C ALA A 215 -7.21 -12.24 3.08
N GLY A 216 -8.08 -12.03 4.08
CA GLY A 216 -7.75 -12.20 5.50
C GLY A 216 -7.51 -10.89 6.27
N TRP A 217 -7.61 -9.74 5.61
CA TRP A 217 -7.52 -8.44 6.27
C TRP A 217 -8.81 -8.12 7.05
N ARG A 218 -8.68 -7.41 8.17
CA ARG A 218 -9.83 -6.78 8.83
C ARG A 218 -10.00 -5.38 8.28
N VAL A 219 -11.16 -5.07 7.71
CA VAL A 219 -11.40 -3.79 7.03
C VAL A 219 -12.21 -2.83 7.89
N GLY A 220 -11.94 -1.53 7.76
CA GLY A 220 -12.72 -0.44 8.33
C GLY A 220 -12.50 0.88 7.59
N PRO A 221 -13.16 1.97 7.99
CA PRO A 221 -13.09 3.24 7.27
C PRO A 221 -11.73 3.90 7.50
N ALA A 222 -11.12 4.36 6.41
CA ALA A 222 -10.01 5.30 6.50
C ALA A 222 -10.54 6.71 6.77
N PRO A 223 -9.72 7.60 7.38
CA PRO A 223 -10.05 9.01 7.50
C PRO A 223 -10.55 9.61 6.17
N ARG A 224 -11.51 10.53 6.28
CA ARG A 224 -11.94 11.35 5.14
C ARG A 224 -10.88 12.40 4.87
N VAL A 225 -10.54 12.59 3.61
CA VAL A 225 -9.64 13.66 3.17
C VAL A 225 -10.45 14.69 2.39
N GLY A 226 -10.52 15.91 2.92
CA GLY A 226 -11.38 16.97 2.41
C GLY A 226 -12.86 16.56 2.39
N GLY A 227 -13.59 16.95 1.33
CA GLY A 227 -15.01 16.60 1.14
C GLY A 227 -15.29 15.18 0.62
N LYS A 228 -14.25 14.36 0.39
CA LYS A 228 -14.39 13.05 -0.25
C LYS A 228 -14.92 11.96 0.70
N ALA A 229 -15.36 10.85 0.08
CA ALA A 229 -15.77 9.65 0.79
C ALA A 229 -14.61 9.05 1.62
N GLU A 230 -14.96 8.36 2.70
CA GLU A 230 -14.03 7.56 3.50
C GLU A 230 -13.30 6.53 2.63
N GLY A 231 -12.00 6.35 2.83
CA GLY A 231 -11.24 5.27 2.17
C GLY A 231 -11.45 3.92 2.84
N THR A 232 -10.47 3.04 2.68
CA THR A 232 -10.45 1.75 3.37
C THR A 232 -9.13 1.60 4.11
N LEU A 233 -9.22 1.31 5.41
CA LEU A 233 -8.12 0.76 6.20
C LEU A 233 -8.31 -0.75 6.32
N ALA A 234 -7.20 -1.47 6.29
CA ALA A 234 -7.12 -2.90 6.42
C ALA A 234 -6.01 -3.26 7.42
N LEU A 235 -6.29 -4.20 8.32
CA LEU A 235 -5.35 -4.61 9.36
C LEU A 235 -5.15 -6.12 9.33
N MET A 236 -3.88 -6.54 9.28
CA MET A 236 -3.50 -7.94 9.37
C MET A 236 -3.62 -8.45 10.81
N ARG A 237 -4.10 -9.69 10.99
CA ARG A 237 -4.26 -10.30 12.30
C ARG A 237 -2.90 -10.53 12.99
N GLY A 238 -2.93 -10.68 14.32
CA GLY A 238 -1.76 -11.10 15.11
C GLY A 238 -0.82 -9.98 15.57
N GLY A 239 -1.18 -8.71 15.39
CA GLY A 239 -0.38 -7.58 15.88
C GLY A 239 -0.39 -7.42 17.40
N PRO A 240 0.67 -6.81 17.99
CA PRO A 240 0.84 -6.66 19.45
C PRO A 240 -0.25 -5.83 20.14
N ALA A 241 -1.04 -5.05 19.40
CA ALA A 241 -2.12 -4.25 19.95
C ALA A 241 -3.52 -4.89 19.83
N GLY A 242 -3.67 -6.05 19.18
CA GLY A 242 -4.99 -6.70 19.00
C GLY A 242 -6.07 -5.84 18.33
N GLY A 243 -5.71 -4.65 17.83
CA GLY A 243 -6.64 -3.62 17.39
C GLY A 243 -7.55 -4.13 16.29
N SER A 244 -8.78 -3.65 16.26
CA SER A 244 -9.64 -3.69 15.07
C SER A 244 -9.63 -2.31 14.46
N PRO A 245 -9.69 -2.18 13.13
CA PRO A 245 -10.23 -0.94 12.61
C PRO A 245 -11.67 -0.76 13.14
N VAL A 246 -12.09 0.50 13.26
CA VAL A 246 -13.47 0.84 13.61
C VAL A 246 -14.40 0.12 12.62
N PRO A 247 -15.48 -0.53 13.07
CA PRO A 247 -16.39 -1.21 12.15
C PRO A 247 -17.09 -0.20 11.24
N PHE A 248 -17.44 -0.61 10.02
CA PHE A 248 -18.32 0.19 9.18
C PHE A 248 -19.75 0.19 9.73
N SER A 249 -20.61 1.04 9.16
CA SER A 249 -22.05 0.95 9.42
C SER A 249 -22.58 -0.47 9.14
N PRO A 250 -23.60 -0.96 9.88
CA PRO A 250 -24.14 -2.31 9.68
C PRO A 250 -24.58 -2.60 8.24
N LYS A 251 -25.03 -1.57 7.51
CA LYS A 251 -25.41 -1.69 6.10
C LYS A 251 -24.21 -2.00 5.21
N VAL A 252 -23.07 -1.36 5.45
CA VAL A 252 -21.83 -1.59 4.70
C VAL A 252 -21.26 -2.95 5.05
N GLU A 253 -21.22 -3.31 6.34
CA GLU A 253 -20.77 -4.64 6.80
C GLU A 253 -21.54 -5.77 6.12
N ARG A 254 -22.88 -5.69 6.06
CA ARG A 254 -23.69 -6.70 5.36
C ARG A 254 -23.35 -6.83 3.87
N ARG A 255 -23.05 -5.71 3.20
CA ARG A 255 -22.66 -5.72 1.78
C ARG A 255 -21.29 -6.36 1.57
N ILE A 256 -20.32 -6.03 2.44
CA ILE A 256 -18.99 -6.64 2.44
C ILE A 256 -19.12 -8.14 2.67
N ALA A 257 -19.80 -8.57 3.73
CA ALA A 257 -19.97 -9.98 4.08
C ALA A 257 -20.63 -10.80 2.96
N ARG A 258 -21.65 -10.24 2.29
CA ARG A 258 -22.27 -10.88 1.12
C ARG A 258 -21.25 -11.11 0.00
N ARG A 259 -20.48 -10.08 -0.35
CA ARG A 259 -19.51 -10.16 -1.43
C ARG A 259 -18.30 -11.06 -1.09
N VAL A 260 -17.89 -11.13 0.18
CA VAL A 260 -16.87 -12.08 0.65
C VAL A 260 -17.31 -13.52 0.39
N ARG A 261 -18.57 -13.87 0.65
CA ARG A 261 -19.11 -15.22 0.35
C ARG A 261 -19.08 -15.52 -1.14
N GLU A 262 -19.40 -14.55 -1.99
CA GLU A 262 -19.34 -14.70 -3.45
C GLU A 262 -17.90 -14.92 -3.93
N LEU A 263 -16.92 -14.22 -3.33
CA LEU A 263 -15.51 -14.33 -3.69
C LEU A 263 -14.86 -15.65 -3.26
N ARG A 264 -15.23 -16.20 -2.09
CA ARG A 264 -14.68 -17.47 -1.59
C ARG A 264 -15.31 -18.71 -2.24
N GLY A 265 -16.42 -18.53 -2.96
CA GLY A 265 -17.21 -19.64 -3.47
C GLY A 265 -17.94 -20.42 -2.37
N PRO A 266 -18.69 -21.48 -2.73
CA PRO A 266 -19.32 -22.36 -1.76
C PRO A 266 -18.26 -23.08 -0.92
N GLU A 267 -18.37 -23.01 0.42
CA GLU A 267 -17.62 -23.89 1.32
C GLU A 267 -18.01 -25.34 0.99
N ILE A 268 -17.10 -26.10 0.35
CA ILE A 268 -17.33 -27.53 0.14
C ILE A 268 -17.22 -28.21 1.51
N TYR A 269 -18.34 -28.33 2.21
CA TYR A 269 -18.43 -29.14 3.42
C TYR A 269 -18.20 -30.61 3.07
N GLY A 270 -17.03 -31.14 3.45
CA GLY A 270 -16.83 -32.56 3.74
C GLY A 270 -16.69 -33.52 2.55
N THR A 271 -15.44 -33.88 2.24
CA THR A 271 -15.13 -35.30 1.99
C THR A 271 -14.15 -35.77 3.04
N SER A 272 -14.70 -36.44 4.05
CA SER A 272 -14.05 -37.47 4.84
C SER A 272 -13.15 -38.32 3.93
N ARG A 273 -11.83 -38.12 4.01
CA ARG A 273 -10.90 -39.19 3.64
C ARG A 273 -11.02 -40.24 4.74
N ARG A 274 -11.92 -41.20 4.53
CA ARG A 274 -11.84 -42.49 5.22
C ARG A 274 -10.41 -43.00 5.05
N ARG A 275 -9.68 -43.10 6.16
CA ARG A 275 -8.47 -43.92 6.24
C ARG A 275 -8.87 -45.33 5.81
N ALA A 276 -8.28 -45.82 4.73
CA ALA A 276 -8.26 -47.26 4.48
C ALA A 276 -7.42 -47.89 5.60
N SER A 277 -8.07 -48.73 6.42
CA SER A 277 -7.37 -49.61 7.34
C SER A 277 -6.53 -50.62 6.53
N PRO A 278 -5.33 -50.99 7.00
CA PRO A 278 -4.57 -52.06 6.37
C PRO A 278 -5.27 -53.40 6.64
N GLY A 279 -5.59 -54.12 5.57
CA GLY A 279 -6.10 -55.48 5.66
C GLY A 279 -5.08 -56.39 6.33
N SER A 280 -5.47 -56.98 7.45
CA SER A 280 -4.88 -58.18 8.02
C SER A 280 -5.07 -59.35 7.07
N GLN A 281 -3.98 -59.97 6.62
CA GLN A 281 -3.99 -61.36 6.20
C GLN A 281 -2.88 -62.09 6.95
N GLY A 282 -3.30 -63.00 7.83
CA GLY A 282 -2.50 -64.10 8.32
C GLY A 282 -3.16 -65.40 7.88
N GLY A 283 -2.32 -66.42 7.61
CA GLY A 283 -2.65 -67.83 7.83
C GLY A 283 -3.38 -68.56 6.71
N GLY A 284 -2.61 -69.33 5.95
CA GLY A 284 -3.03 -70.39 5.04
C GLY A 284 -1.80 -71.06 4.43
#